data_AF-A0ABD0NUA9-F1
#
_entry.id   AF-A0ABD0NUA9-F1
#
_cell.length_a   1.000
_cell.length_b   1.000
_cell.length_c   1.000
_cell.angle_alpha   90.00
_cell.angle_beta   90.00
_cell.angle_gamma   90.00
#
_symmetry.space_group_name_H-M   'P 1'
#
loop_
_entity.id
_entity.type
_entity.pdbx_description
1 polymer ?
#
loop_
_entity_poly.entity_id
_entity_poly.type
_entity_poly.pdbx_seq_one_letter_code
_entity_poly.pdbx_strand_id
1 'polypeptide(L)' 'VGPVWAYPDYQLDCVVADPKKGSKMYGLKSYIEYQVTPTTTNKPVNHRYKHFDWLYERLLDKFGSAIPIPCLPDKQ' A
#
# COMPACT_ATOMS: atom_id res chain seq x y z
N VAL A 1 29.14 -17.79 -3.38
CA VAL A 1 28.02 -16.84 -3.22
C VAL A 1 26.74 -17.66 -3.34
N GLY A 2 25.83 -17.57 -2.38
CA GLY A 2 24.58 -18.36 -2.38
C GLY A 2 23.50 -17.74 -3.28
N PRO A 3 22.32 -18.39 -3.38
CA PRO A 3 21.18 -17.81 -4.10
C PRO A 3 20.71 -16.52 -3.44
N VAL A 4 20.55 -15.47 -4.24
CA VAL A 4 20.05 -14.15 -3.83
C VAL A 4 19.08 -13.60 -4.88
N TRP A 5 18.20 -12.68 -4.47
CA TRP A 5 17.34 -11.98 -5.41
C TRP A 5 18.17 -11.08 -6.35
N ALA A 6 17.69 -10.93 -7.58
CA ALA A 6 18.20 -9.90 -8.49
C ALA A 6 17.57 -8.55 -8.07
N TYR A 7 18.35 -7.71 -7.41
CA TYR A 7 17.90 -6.39 -6.96
C TYR A 7 17.95 -5.37 -8.12
N PRO A 8 17.01 -4.42 -8.19
CA PRO A 8 17.07 -3.34 -9.18
C PRO A 8 18.25 -2.39 -8.91
N ASP A 9 18.76 -1.75 -9.96
CA ASP A 9 19.86 -0.79 -9.87
C ASP A 9 19.46 0.54 -9.20
N TYR A 10 18.15 0.79 -9.07
CA TYR A 10 17.60 2.00 -8.46
C TYR A 10 16.66 1.65 -7.31
N GLN A 11 16.66 2.51 -6.29
CA GLN A 11 15.79 2.36 -5.13
C GLN A 11 14.35 2.70 -5.49
N LEU A 12 13.42 1.82 -5.11
CA LEU A 12 11.99 2.05 -5.19
C LEU A 12 11.47 2.46 -3.82
N ASP A 13 10.74 3.56 -3.76
CA ASP A 13 10.12 4.04 -2.53
C ASP A 13 8.78 4.74 -2.81
N CYS A 14 7.92 4.82 -1.80
CA CYS A 14 6.61 5.47 -1.86
C CYS A 14 6.33 6.23 -0.57
N VAL A 15 5.99 7.52 -0.68
CA VAL A 15 5.56 8.32 0.47
C VAL A 15 4.06 8.15 0.67
N VAL A 16 3.65 7.82 1.90
CA VAL A 16 2.24 7.77 2.33
C VAL A 16 1.98 8.93 3.28
N ALA A 17 1.16 9.89 2.86
CA ALA A 17 0.95 11.15 3.58
C ALA A 17 -0.48 11.67 3.44
N ASP A 18 -0.71 12.87 3.98
CA ASP A 18 -1.94 13.66 3.82
C ASP A 18 -3.24 12.90 4.14
N PRO A 19 -3.46 12.45 5.39
CA PRO A 19 -4.69 11.81 5.78
C PRO A 19 -5.87 12.77 5.58
N LYS A 20 -6.79 12.41 4.67
CA LYS A 20 -7.97 13.20 4.31
C LYS A 20 -9.25 12.41 4.52
N LYS A 21 -10.32 13.11 4.91
CA LYS A 21 -11.65 12.50 5.07
C LYS A 21 -12.36 12.47 3.72
N GLY A 22 -12.45 11.28 3.13
CA GLY A 22 -13.31 11.01 1.97
C GLY A 22 -14.74 10.67 2.39
N SER A 23 -15.68 10.75 1.44
CA SER A 23 -17.08 10.36 1.64
C SER A 23 -17.58 9.43 0.53
N LYS A 24 -18.50 8.54 0.87
CA LYS A 24 -19.29 7.71 -0.03
C LYS A 24 -20.77 7.89 0.30
N MET A 25 -21.64 7.44 -0.61
CA MET A 25 -23.10 7.47 -0.42
C MET A 25 -23.59 8.87 -0.06
N TYR A 26 -23.19 9.87 -0.85
CA TYR A 26 -23.57 11.28 -0.66
C TYR A 26 -23.34 11.80 0.76
N GLY A 27 -22.20 11.43 1.37
CA GLY A 27 -21.84 11.88 2.71
C GLY A 27 -22.24 10.94 3.84
N LEU A 28 -23.08 9.93 3.58
CA LEU A 28 -23.57 9.01 4.61
C LEU A 28 -22.47 8.11 5.19
N LYS A 29 -21.40 7.84 4.44
CA LYS A 29 -20.27 7.01 4.89
C LYS A 29 -18.95 7.72 4.68
N SER A 30 -18.27 8.06 5.78
CA SER A 30 -16.93 8.65 5.72
C SER A 30 -15.82 7.60 5.82
N TYR A 31 -14.64 7.97 5.37
CA TYR A 31 -13.43 7.17 5.48
C TYR A 31 -12.18 8.06 5.46
N ILE A 32 -11.07 7.54 5.98
CA ILE A 32 -9.75 8.16 5.82
C ILE A 32 -9.09 7.60 4.56
N GLU A 33 -8.62 8.49 3.70
CA GLU A 33 -7.74 8.18 2.59
C GLU A 33 -6.39 8.87 2.76
N TYR A 34 -5.38 8.25 2.17
CA TYR A 34 -4.00 8.66 2.20
C TYR A 34 -3.54 8.88 0.76
N GLN A 35 -2.72 9.91 0.57
CA GLN A 35 -2.04 10.15 -0.67
C GLN A 35 -0.77 9.29 -0.71
N VAL A 36 -0.65 8.44 -1.74
CA VAL A 36 0.53 7.61 -1.99
C VAL A 36 1.25 8.17 -3.21
N THR A 37 2.51 8.56 -3.05
CA THR A 37 3.32 9.14 -4.13
C THR A 37 4.59 8.31 -4.36
N PRO A 38 4.69 7.57 -5.48
CA PRO A 38 5.89 6.81 -5.83
C PRO A 38 7.02 7.73 -6.30
N THR A 39 8.26 7.45 -5.88
CA THR A 39 9.44 8.24 -6.27
C THR A 39 9.77 8.16 -7.76
N THR A 40 9.34 7.08 -8.43
CA THR A 40 9.61 6.83 -9.86
C THR A 40 8.80 7.68 -10.82
N THR A 41 7.56 8.02 -10.47
CA THR A 41 6.63 8.75 -11.35
C THR A 41 6.23 10.10 -10.81
N ASN A 42 6.35 10.32 -9.49
CA ASN A 42 5.89 11.52 -8.78
C ASN A 42 4.42 11.87 -9.04
N LYS A 43 3.60 10.87 -9.42
CA LYS A 43 2.17 11.02 -9.65
C LYS A 43 1.41 10.48 -8.43
N PRO A 44 0.76 11.34 -7.63
CA PRO A 44 0.06 10.89 -6.43
C PRO A 44 -1.23 10.15 -6.75
N VAL A 45 -1.55 9.13 -5.96
CA VAL A 45 -2.81 8.38 -5.99
C VAL A 45 -3.42 8.29 -4.60
N ASN A 46 -4.75 8.22 -4.50
CA ASN A 46 -5.44 8.16 -3.21
C ASN A 46 -5.87 6.73 -2.87
N HIS A 47 -5.43 6.25 -1.71
CA HIS A 47 -5.82 4.94 -1.17
C HIS A 47 -6.31 5.05 0.26
N ARG A 48 -7.39 4.33 0.58
CA ARG A 48 -7.88 4.16 1.95
C ARG A 48 -7.33 2.87 2.54
N TYR A 49 -7.39 2.71 3.87
CA TYR A 49 -6.95 1.47 4.56
C TYR A 49 -7.45 0.19 3.88
N LYS A 50 -8.73 0.14 3.49
CA LYS A 50 -9.35 -1.02 2.80
C LYS A 50 -8.65 -1.40 1.48
N HIS A 51 -8.01 -0.46 0.79
CA HIS A 51 -7.25 -0.78 -0.42
C HIS A 51 -5.92 -1.47 -0.09
N PHE A 52 -5.28 -1.10 1.03
CA PHE A 52 -4.08 -1.78 1.53
C PHE A 52 -4.41 -3.18 2.06
N ASP A 53 -5.54 -3.33 2.77
CA ASP A 53 -6.10 -4.61 3.22
C ASP A 53 -6.27 -5.59 2.05
N TRP A 54 -6.93 -5.15 0.98
CA TRP A 54 -7.03 -5.94 -0.25
C TRP A 54 -5.67 -6.31 -0.86
N LEU A 55 -4.72 -5.36 -0.91
CA LEU A 55 -3.40 -5.61 -1.46
C LEU A 55 -2.63 -6.64 -0.62
N TYR A 56 -2.72 -6.55 0.70
CA TYR A 56 -2.12 -7.50 1.64
C TYR A 56 -2.63 -8.92 1.40
N GLU A 57 -3.96 -9.09 1.27
CA GLU A 57 -4.56 -10.39 0.93
C GLU A 57 -4.06 -10.94 -0.42
N ARG A 58 -3.94 -10.08 -1.45
CA ARG A 58 -3.39 -10.50 -2.76
C ARG A 58 -1.92 -10.91 -2.68
N LEU A 59 -1.11 -10.23 -1.88
CA LEU A 59 0.30 -10.56 -1.69
C LEU A 59 0.47 -11.86 -0.90
N LEU A 60 -0.33 -12.07 0.14
CA LEU A 60 -0.36 -13.33 0.90
C LEU A 60 -0.75 -14.51 0.01
N ASP A 61 -1.84 -14.38 -0.73
CA ASP A 61 -2.34 -15.43 -1.62
C ASP A 61 -1.29 -15.81 -2.67
N LYS A 62 -0.56 -14.82 -3.22
CA LYS A 62 0.41 -15.06 -4.30
C LYS A 62 1.79 -15.51 -3.83
N PHE A 63 2.28 -14.98 -2.71
CA PHE A 63 3.68 -15.12 -2.29
C PHE A 63 3.87 -15.60 -0.86
N GLY A 64 2.81 -15.72 -0.06
CA GLY A 64 2.89 -15.95 1.38
C GLY A 64 3.53 -17.27 1.82
N SER A 65 3.68 -18.25 0.92
CA SER A 65 4.40 -19.50 1.18
C SER A 65 5.92 -19.36 1.12
N ALA A 66 6.43 -18.33 0.44
CA ALA A 66 7.87 -18.16 0.15
C ALA A 66 8.44 -16.82 0.64
N ILE A 67 7.61 -15.78 0.75
CA ILE A 67 8.01 -14.42 1.13
C ILE A 67 7.16 -14.00 2.33
N PRO A 68 7.77 -13.62 3.47
CA PRO A 68 7.02 -13.08 4.60
C PRO A 68 6.42 -11.72 4.23
N ILE A 69 5.10 -11.62 4.27
CA ILE A 69 4.37 -10.38 3.98
C ILE A 69 4.15 -9.61 5.29
N PRO A 70 4.60 -8.35 5.41
CA PRO A 70 4.39 -7.56 6.62
C PRO A 70 2.91 -7.38 6.94
N CYS A 71 2.54 -7.53 8.20
CA CYS A 71 1.17 -7.28 8.67
C CYS A 71 0.81 -5.80 8.54
N LEU A 72 -0.48 -5.53 8.30
CA LEU A 72 -1.00 -4.16 8.33
C LEU A 72 -1.17 -3.69 9.78
N PRO A 73 -1.01 -2.38 10.06
CA PRO A 73 -1.33 -1.81 11.36
C PRO A 73 -2.81 -2.03 11.71
N ASP A 74 -3.12 -2.16 12.99
CA ASP A 74 -4.51 -2.23 13.42
C ASP A 74 -5.29 -0.99 12.97
N LYS A 75 -6.54 -1.24 12.55
CA LYS A 75 -7.45 -0.18 12.14
C LYS A 75 -7.81 0.66 13.37
N GLN A 76 -7.37 1.92 13.38
CA GLN A 76 -7.78 2.94 14.35
C GLN A 76 -9.29 3.24 14.28
#